data_AF-G7YN48-F1
#
_entry.id   AF-G7YN48-F1
#
_cell.length_a   1.000
_cell.length_b   1.000
_cell.length_c   1.000
_cell.angle_alpha   90.00
_cell.angle_beta   90.00
_cell.angle_gamma   90.00
#
_symmetry.space_group_name_H-M   'P 1'
#
loop_
_entity.id
_entity.type
_entity.pdbx_description
1 polymer ?
#
loop_
_entity_poly.entity_id
_entity_poly.type
_entity_poly.pdbx_seq_one_letter_code
_entity_poly.pdbx_strand_id
1 'polypeptide(L)'
;MQRRVRMVKLLSTQCRVLRNVVNDSAFGKVVRDLSLPIRVHGSCVNTKEELVAAWGDSLHNSVDGRGLRELVASPLSNRWLVFPERVFSRIFIRGIQLRCNLLRTRVRSARHGHGGQTILCRGNCGQPDSLVHILQSCWITHDARCARHNRVARELAKRLRRLGYTVFEELRAPTSTSFIKPDLIAVRERRATVIDVSIVSDGRGVTVWNEKKQKYGADEFSLAIISALRAIGCDVDFLVHQPMIISYRGICFPQSAKAVIGLGLSKVTVSDLCLLAIVGSLRTYDTFMRVTWR
;
A
#
# COMPACT_ATOMS: atom_id res chain seq x y z
N MET A 1 -29.28 0.78 13.64
CA MET A 1 -28.92 1.47 14.91
C MET A 1 -29.57 2.85 15.06
N GLN A 2 -29.39 3.83 14.16
CA GLN A 2 -30.10 5.14 14.26
C GLN A 2 -31.63 5.01 14.35
N ARG A 3 -32.23 4.07 13.58
CA ARG A 3 -33.66 3.77 13.64
C ARG A 3 -34.10 3.26 15.03
N ARG A 4 -33.29 2.41 15.68
CA ARG A 4 -33.52 1.94 17.07
C ARG A 4 -33.53 3.11 18.04
N VAL A 5 -32.51 3.96 18.02
CA VAL A 5 -32.40 5.14 18.92
C VAL A 5 -33.60 6.07 18.76
N ARG A 6 -34.02 6.35 17.51
CA ARG A 6 -35.22 7.16 17.24
C ARG A 6 -36.50 6.52 17.78
N MET A 7 -36.69 5.22 17.56
CA MET A 7 -37.89 4.50 18.01
C MET A 7 -37.94 4.35 19.53
N VAL A 8 -36.79 4.13 20.19
CA VAL A 8 -36.70 4.12 21.66
C VAL A 8 -36.99 5.49 22.24
N LYS A 9 -36.54 6.58 21.61
CA LYS A 9 -36.87 7.95 22.05
C LYS A 9 -38.37 8.26 21.95
N LEU A 10 -39.08 7.65 21.00
CA LEU A 10 -40.54 7.79 20.89
C LEU A 10 -41.26 7.14 22.08
N LEU A 11 -40.70 6.10 22.71
CA LEU A 11 -41.28 5.50 23.93
C LEU A 11 -41.39 6.50 25.08
N SER A 12 -40.45 7.46 25.16
CA SER A 12 -40.44 8.51 26.18
C SER A 12 -41.25 9.77 25.82
N THR A 13 -42.05 9.72 24.75
CA THR A 13 -42.81 10.91 24.29
C THR A 13 -43.96 11.27 25.24
N GLN A 14 -44.10 12.57 25.52
CA GLN A 14 -45.25 13.10 26.25
C GLN A 14 -46.41 13.52 25.34
N CYS A 15 -46.21 13.51 24.02
CA CYS A 15 -47.23 13.90 23.04
C CYS A 15 -48.37 12.86 22.99
N ARG A 16 -49.61 13.31 23.20
CA ARG A 16 -50.81 12.46 23.24
C ARG A 16 -51.03 11.66 21.96
N VAL A 17 -50.82 12.28 20.80
CA VAL A 17 -51.00 11.63 19.48
C VAL A 17 -49.97 10.50 19.28
N LEU A 18 -48.72 10.74 19.66
CA LEU A 18 -47.64 9.76 19.52
C LEU A 18 -47.78 8.60 20.51
N ARG A 19 -48.41 8.80 21.68
CA ARG A 19 -48.69 7.70 22.62
C ARG A 19 -49.60 6.62 22.02
N ASN A 20 -50.59 6.99 21.22
CA ASN A 20 -51.47 6.02 20.55
C ASN A 20 -50.67 5.13 19.59
N VAL A 21 -49.70 5.71 18.88
CA VAL A 21 -48.80 4.96 17.98
C VAL A 21 -47.86 4.05 18.78
N VAL A 22 -47.34 4.53 19.91
CA VAL A 22 -46.41 3.76 20.75
C VAL A 22 -47.07 2.56 21.44
N ASN A 23 -48.33 2.71 21.84
CA ASN A 23 -49.12 1.65 22.48
C ASN A 23 -49.61 0.58 21.50
N ASP A 24 -49.47 0.82 20.19
CA ASP A 24 -49.83 -0.16 19.17
C ASP A 24 -48.90 -1.38 19.21
N SER A 25 -49.49 -2.57 19.11
CA SER A 25 -48.76 -3.84 19.17
C SER A 25 -47.69 -3.99 18.07
N ALA A 26 -47.93 -3.41 16.88
CA ALA A 26 -46.99 -3.39 15.76
C ALA A 26 -45.79 -2.47 16.07
N PHE A 27 -46.00 -1.35 16.77
CA PHE A 27 -44.89 -0.51 17.23
C PHE A 27 -43.99 -1.26 18.22
N GLY A 28 -44.61 -1.95 19.19
CA GLY A 28 -43.89 -2.82 20.12
C GLY A 28 -43.07 -3.91 19.42
N LYS A 29 -43.62 -4.52 18.35
CA LYS A 29 -42.89 -5.49 17.52
C LYS A 29 -41.68 -4.87 16.82
N VAL A 30 -41.85 -3.71 16.18
CA VAL A 30 -40.76 -2.99 15.51
C VAL A 30 -39.64 -2.62 16.48
N VAL A 31 -39.97 -2.16 17.69
CA VAL A 31 -38.96 -1.84 18.72
C VAL A 31 -38.21 -3.10 19.16
N ARG A 32 -38.90 -4.24 19.37
CA ARG A 32 -38.26 -5.52 19.71
C ARG A 32 -37.30 -5.97 18.61
N ASP A 33 -37.76 -6.00 17.35
CA ASP A 33 -36.95 -6.42 16.21
C ASP A 33 -35.71 -5.52 16.03
N LEU A 34 -35.86 -4.21 16.21
CA LEU A 34 -34.75 -3.26 16.15
C LEU A 34 -33.81 -3.33 17.36
N SER A 35 -34.25 -3.94 18.46
CA SER A 35 -33.46 -4.15 19.68
C SER A 35 -32.75 -5.49 19.69
N LEU A 36 -33.00 -6.37 18.70
CA LEU A 36 -32.25 -7.59 18.52
C LEU A 36 -30.76 -7.27 18.33
N PRO A 37 -29.86 -7.98 19.05
CA PRO A 37 -28.43 -7.76 18.94
C PRO A 37 -27.96 -8.07 17.51
N ILE A 38 -27.29 -7.12 16.87
CA ILE A 38 -26.62 -7.36 15.60
C ILE A 38 -25.35 -8.15 15.92
N ARG A 39 -25.13 -9.27 15.24
CA ARG A 39 -23.93 -10.09 15.42
C ARG A 39 -23.05 -10.02 14.19
N VAL A 40 -21.76 -9.78 14.39
CA VAL A 40 -20.73 -9.85 13.35
C VAL A 40 -19.70 -10.88 13.80
N HIS A 41 -19.61 -12.00 13.06
CA HIS A 41 -18.69 -13.11 13.36
C HIS A 41 -18.70 -13.57 14.83
N GLY A 42 -19.88 -13.62 15.45
CA GLY A 42 -20.07 -14.06 16.84
C GLY A 42 -20.15 -12.92 17.87
N SER A 43 -19.55 -11.76 17.58
CA SER A 43 -19.56 -10.59 18.46
C SER A 43 -20.86 -9.80 18.36
N CYS A 44 -21.46 -9.46 19.50
CA CYS A 44 -22.62 -8.58 19.58
C CYS A 44 -22.17 -7.12 19.41
N VAL A 45 -22.76 -6.40 18.46
CA VAL A 45 -22.49 -4.98 18.20
C VAL A 45 -23.76 -4.15 18.40
N ASN A 46 -23.64 -3.09 19.18
CA ASN A 46 -24.73 -2.21 19.61
C ASN A 46 -24.61 -0.80 19.05
N THR A 47 -23.39 -0.39 18.69
CA THR A 47 -23.09 0.93 18.12
C THR A 47 -22.60 0.85 16.67
N LYS A 48 -22.73 1.94 15.93
CA LYS A 48 -22.28 2.00 14.53
C LYS A 48 -20.76 1.83 14.48
N GLU A 49 -20.08 2.38 15.47
CA GLU A 49 -18.65 2.34 15.69
C GLU A 49 -18.18 0.90 15.93
N GLU A 50 -18.85 0.16 16.83
CA GLU A 50 -18.60 -1.28 17.05
C GLU A 50 -18.86 -2.11 15.79
N LEU A 51 -19.93 -1.82 15.04
CA LEU A 51 -20.23 -2.50 13.79
C LEU A 51 -19.12 -2.30 12.76
N VAL A 52 -18.65 -1.06 12.58
CA VAL A 52 -17.56 -0.73 11.65
C VAL A 52 -16.25 -1.37 12.10
N ALA A 53 -15.94 -1.32 13.40
CA ALA A 53 -14.75 -1.96 13.95
C ALA A 53 -14.78 -3.48 13.74
N ALA A 54 -15.88 -4.15 14.07
CA ALA A 54 -16.01 -5.60 13.91
C ALA A 54 -15.87 -6.07 12.45
N TRP A 55 -16.48 -5.35 11.50
CA TRP A 55 -16.29 -5.64 10.07
C TRP A 55 -14.86 -5.34 9.60
N GLY A 56 -14.28 -4.24 10.08
CA GLY A 56 -12.89 -3.88 9.81
C GLY A 56 -11.92 -4.95 10.30
N ASP A 57 -12.10 -5.43 11.53
CA ASP A 57 -11.27 -6.48 12.12
C ASP A 57 -11.43 -7.80 11.39
N SER A 58 -12.66 -8.19 11.04
CA SER A 58 -12.90 -9.40 10.22
C SER A 58 -12.16 -9.30 8.88
N LEU A 59 -12.31 -8.18 8.16
CA LEU A 59 -11.62 -7.95 6.90
C LEU A 59 -10.11 -8.01 7.08
N HIS A 60 -9.57 -7.30 8.06
CA HIS A 60 -8.14 -7.21 8.30
C HIS A 60 -7.52 -8.51 8.84
N ASN A 61 -8.31 -9.42 9.41
CA ASN A 61 -7.86 -10.76 9.80
C ASN A 61 -7.94 -11.77 8.65
N SER A 62 -8.71 -11.47 7.59
CA SER A 62 -8.79 -12.31 6.39
C SER A 62 -7.49 -12.32 5.59
N VAL A 63 -7.30 -13.38 4.79
CA VAL A 63 -6.15 -13.51 3.87
C VAL A 63 -6.07 -12.37 2.86
N ASP A 64 -7.22 -11.89 2.38
CA ASP A 64 -7.28 -10.87 1.32
C ASP A 64 -7.18 -9.44 1.88
N GLY A 65 -7.71 -9.22 3.09
CA GLY A 65 -7.77 -7.89 3.72
C GLY A 65 -6.63 -7.59 4.69
N ARG A 66 -5.81 -8.56 5.10
CA ARG A 66 -4.68 -8.32 6.04
C ARG A 66 -3.76 -7.19 5.62
N GLY A 67 -3.41 -7.13 4.34
CA GLY A 67 -2.55 -6.08 3.80
C GLY A 67 -3.19 -4.69 3.74
N LEU A 68 -4.51 -4.59 3.90
CA LEU A 68 -5.23 -3.31 3.89
C LEU A 68 -5.10 -2.52 5.20
N ARG A 69 -4.63 -3.16 6.29
CA ARG A 69 -4.38 -2.48 7.58
C ARG A 69 -3.50 -1.24 7.42
N GLU A 70 -2.53 -1.30 6.52
CA GLU A 70 -1.58 -0.21 6.27
C GLU A 70 -2.23 1.02 5.60
N LEU A 71 -3.39 0.87 4.97
CA LEU A 71 -4.08 1.98 4.30
C LEU A 71 -4.49 3.09 5.26
N VAL A 72 -4.83 2.74 6.51
CA VAL A 72 -5.23 3.70 7.54
C VAL A 72 -4.10 4.69 7.82
N ALA A 73 -2.86 4.19 7.85
CA ALA A 73 -1.67 5.01 8.09
C ALA A 73 -1.19 5.78 6.83
N SER A 74 -1.74 5.51 5.65
CA SER A 74 -1.27 6.06 4.37
C SER A 74 -2.40 6.63 3.51
N PRO A 75 -3.07 7.70 3.95
CA PRO A 75 -4.22 8.28 3.24
C PRO A 75 -3.86 8.79 1.84
N LEU A 76 -2.63 9.25 1.61
CA LEU A 76 -2.16 9.70 0.29
C LEU A 76 -2.20 8.58 -0.75
N SER A 77 -2.00 7.34 -0.33
CA SER A 77 -2.10 6.17 -1.19
C SER A 77 -3.53 5.98 -1.71
N ASN A 78 -4.56 6.52 -1.06
CA ASN A 78 -5.97 6.37 -1.43
C ASN A 78 -6.49 7.44 -2.39
N ARG A 79 -5.68 8.44 -2.73
CA ARG A 79 -6.15 9.59 -3.51
C ARG A 79 -6.74 9.20 -4.86
N TRP A 80 -6.21 8.17 -5.53
CA TRP A 80 -6.75 7.66 -6.79
C TRP A 80 -8.14 7.01 -6.66
N LEU A 81 -8.55 6.60 -5.44
CA LEU A 81 -9.90 6.13 -5.14
C LEU A 81 -10.89 7.29 -4.98
N VAL A 82 -10.42 8.41 -4.41
CA VAL A 82 -11.22 9.62 -4.16
C VAL A 82 -11.46 10.42 -5.45
N PHE A 83 -10.49 10.40 -6.37
CA PHE A 83 -10.51 11.12 -7.63
C PHE A 83 -10.43 10.14 -8.83
N PRO A 84 -11.48 9.31 -9.04
CA PRO A 84 -11.48 8.27 -10.08
C PRO A 84 -11.33 8.84 -11.50
N GLU A 85 -11.75 10.09 -11.74
CA GLU A 85 -11.65 10.78 -13.03
C GLU A 85 -10.20 10.99 -13.49
N ARG A 86 -9.23 10.88 -12.57
CA ARG A 86 -7.79 11.00 -12.86
C ARG A 86 -7.13 9.68 -13.24
N VAL A 87 -7.89 8.59 -13.27
CA VAL A 87 -7.40 7.24 -13.53
C VAL A 87 -8.22 6.59 -14.62
N PHE A 88 -7.56 5.97 -15.60
CA PHE A 88 -8.28 5.18 -16.59
C PHE A 88 -9.14 4.10 -15.93
N SER A 89 -10.39 3.95 -16.36
CA SER A 89 -11.38 3.05 -15.74
C SER A 89 -10.87 1.61 -15.58
N ARG A 90 -10.13 1.11 -16.58
CA ARG A 90 -9.49 -0.22 -16.50
C ARG A 90 -8.47 -0.32 -15.37
N ILE A 91 -7.65 0.71 -15.17
CA ILE A 91 -6.66 0.75 -14.09
C ILE A 91 -7.36 0.92 -12.74
N PHE A 92 -8.44 1.70 -12.68
CA PHE A 92 -9.22 1.87 -11.46
C PHE A 92 -9.79 0.52 -10.97
N ILE A 93 -10.53 -0.19 -11.83
CA ILE A 93 -11.13 -1.49 -11.51
C ILE A 93 -10.06 -2.51 -11.12
N ARG A 94 -9.01 -2.63 -11.94
CA ARG A 94 -7.94 -3.61 -11.68
C ARG A 94 -7.09 -3.23 -10.47
N GLY A 95 -6.93 -1.94 -10.18
CA GLY A 95 -6.27 -1.44 -8.98
C GLY A 95 -7.03 -1.85 -7.72
N ILE A 96 -8.37 -1.80 -7.74
CA ILE A 96 -9.21 -2.31 -6.65
C ILE A 96 -9.02 -3.82 -6.53
N GLN A 97 -9.05 -4.56 -7.64
CA GLN A 97 -8.81 -6.00 -7.64
C GLN A 97 -7.44 -6.36 -7.06
N LEU A 98 -6.38 -5.62 -7.42
CA LEU A 98 -5.05 -5.79 -6.84
C LEU A 98 -5.06 -5.53 -5.34
N ARG A 99 -5.63 -4.39 -4.91
CA ARG A 99 -5.69 -4.02 -3.49
C ARG A 99 -6.46 -5.01 -2.65
N CYS A 100 -7.53 -5.60 -3.17
CA CYS A 100 -8.36 -6.56 -2.47
C CYS A 100 -7.94 -8.02 -2.71
N ASN A 101 -6.78 -8.29 -3.31
CA ASN A 101 -6.33 -9.66 -3.65
C ASN A 101 -7.32 -10.45 -4.53
N LEU A 102 -8.09 -9.76 -5.38
CA LEU A 102 -9.14 -10.34 -6.22
C LEU A 102 -8.65 -10.80 -7.60
N LEU A 103 -7.43 -10.45 -7.99
CA LEU A 103 -6.84 -10.94 -9.22
C LEU A 103 -6.71 -12.47 -9.17
N ARG A 104 -6.99 -13.14 -10.29
CA ARG A 104 -7.02 -14.60 -10.37
C ARG A 104 -5.62 -15.19 -10.15
N THR A 105 -5.50 -16.09 -9.19
CA THR A 105 -4.33 -16.96 -8.97
C THR A 105 -4.80 -18.38 -8.64
N ARG A 106 -3.93 -19.39 -8.69
CA ARG A 106 -4.36 -20.77 -8.34
C ARG A 106 -4.70 -20.88 -6.86
N VAL A 107 -3.91 -20.27 -5.97
CA VAL A 107 -4.21 -20.19 -4.52
C VAL A 107 -5.58 -19.58 -4.25
N ARG A 108 -5.96 -18.51 -4.97
CA ARG A 108 -7.29 -17.90 -4.82
C ARG A 108 -8.40 -18.80 -5.38
N SER A 109 -8.16 -19.45 -6.53
CA SER A 109 -9.15 -20.28 -7.21
C SER A 109 -9.47 -21.56 -6.40
N ALA A 110 -8.46 -22.15 -5.75
CA ALA A 110 -8.60 -23.35 -4.92
C ALA A 110 -9.55 -23.16 -3.71
N ARG A 111 -9.77 -21.92 -3.24
CA ARG A 111 -10.70 -21.64 -2.13
C ARG A 111 -12.16 -21.94 -2.45
N HIS A 112 -12.55 -22.02 -3.73
CA HIS A 112 -13.93 -22.20 -4.15
C HIS A 112 -14.29 -23.67 -4.46
N GLY A 113 -13.54 -24.63 -3.92
CA GLY A 113 -13.98 -26.03 -3.88
C GLY A 113 -13.79 -26.85 -5.15
N HIS A 114 -13.02 -26.37 -6.13
CA HIS A 114 -12.56 -27.24 -7.23
C HIS A 114 -11.42 -28.14 -6.73
N GLY A 115 -11.79 -29.26 -6.10
CA GLY A 115 -10.85 -30.32 -5.72
C GLY A 115 -10.00 -30.76 -6.92
N GLY A 116 -8.69 -30.96 -6.71
CA GLY A 116 -7.75 -31.46 -7.72
C GLY A 116 -6.90 -30.41 -8.45
N GLN A 117 -7.14 -29.10 -8.27
CA GLN A 117 -6.27 -28.09 -8.87
C GLN A 117 -5.03 -27.82 -8.02
N THR A 118 -3.84 -27.95 -8.63
CA THR A 118 -2.57 -27.57 -8.00
C THR A 118 -2.56 -26.09 -7.62
N ILE A 119 -2.05 -25.78 -6.42
CA ILE A 119 -1.82 -24.39 -5.97
C ILE A 119 -0.45 -23.86 -6.37
N LEU A 120 0.40 -24.70 -6.97
CA LEU A 120 1.77 -24.35 -7.31
C LEU A 120 1.82 -23.35 -8.46
N CYS A 121 2.86 -22.51 -8.45
CA CYS A 121 3.12 -21.49 -9.45
C CYS A 121 3.12 -22.09 -10.86
N ARG A 122 2.38 -21.46 -11.78
CA ARG A 122 2.39 -21.84 -13.20
C ARG A 122 3.76 -21.74 -13.87
N GLY A 123 4.69 -20.99 -13.27
CA GLY A 123 6.08 -20.92 -13.69
C GLY A 123 6.97 -22.05 -13.18
N ASN A 124 6.39 -23.11 -12.60
CA ASN A 124 7.08 -24.31 -12.12
C ASN A 124 8.26 -24.04 -11.16
N CYS A 125 8.20 -22.98 -10.38
CA CYS A 125 9.25 -22.62 -9.42
C CYS A 125 9.02 -23.19 -8.00
N GLY A 126 8.09 -24.14 -7.84
CA GLY A 126 7.76 -24.80 -6.56
C GLY A 126 7.01 -23.95 -5.52
N GLN A 127 6.89 -22.64 -5.72
CA GLN A 127 6.17 -21.75 -4.78
C GLN A 127 4.66 -21.71 -5.04
N PRO A 128 3.82 -21.35 -4.05
CA PRO A 128 2.38 -21.15 -4.28
C PRO A 128 2.08 -20.01 -5.28
N ASP A 129 1.18 -20.24 -6.24
CA ASP A 129 0.65 -19.26 -7.19
C ASP A 129 -0.25 -18.25 -6.46
N SER A 130 0.40 -17.30 -5.80
CA SER A 130 -0.20 -16.19 -5.06
C SER A 130 0.25 -14.86 -5.63
N LEU A 131 -0.52 -13.79 -5.37
CA LEU A 131 -0.13 -12.45 -5.83
C LEU A 131 1.19 -11.99 -5.22
N VAL A 132 1.42 -12.27 -3.94
CA VAL A 132 2.69 -11.97 -3.27
C VAL A 132 3.84 -12.63 -4.02
N HIS A 133 3.75 -13.93 -4.29
CA HIS A 133 4.77 -14.64 -5.04
C HIS A 133 4.99 -14.04 -6.44
N ILE A 134 3.93 -13.91 -7.24
CA ILE A 134 3.99 -13.40 -8.62
C ILE A 134 4.60 -12.00 -8.66
N LEU A 135 4.24 -11.14 -7.71
CA LEU A 135 4.60 -9.72 -7.72
C LEU A 135 5.90 -9.40 -6.99
N GLN A 136 6.48 -10.36 -6.25
CA GLN A 136 7.66 -10.10 -5.40
C GLN A 136 8.84 -11.03 -5.69
N SER A 137 8.62 -12.32 -5.99
CA SER A 137 9.71 -13.31 -6.02
C SER A 137 9.74 -14.23 -7.24
N CYS A 138 8.67 -14.37 -8.01
CA CYS A 138 8.61 -15.30 -9.14
C CYS A 138 9.68 -15.02 -10.21
N TRP A 139 10.50 -15.99 -10.59
CA TRP A 139 11.57 -15.76 -11.58
C TRP A 139 11.03 -15.27 -12.94
N ILE A 140 9.86 -15.77 -13.39
CA ILE A 140 9.20 -15.34 -14.64
C ILE A 140 8.96 -13.84 -14.70
N THR A 141 8.69 -13.20 -13.56
CA THR A 141 8.34 -11.78 -13.52
C THR A 141 9.50 -10.88 -13.13
N HIS A 142 10.74 -11.39 -13.08
CA HIS A 142 11.91 -10.64 -12.63
C HIS A 142 12.03 -9.28 -13.35
N ASP A 143 12.09 -9.28 -14.68
CA ASP A 143 12.25 -8.06 -15.47
C ASP A 143 11.08 -7.09 -15.28
N ALA A 144 9.85 -7.61 -15.19
CA ALA A 144 8.68 -6.79 -14.96
C ALA A 144 8.67 -6.16 -13.55
N ARG A 145 9.25 -6.83 -12.54
CA ARG A 145 9.44 -6.25 -11.21
C ARG A 145 10.52 -5.16 -11.22
N CYS A 146 11.64 -5.40 -11.89
CA CYS A 146 12.70 -4.39 -12.07
C CYS A 146 12.17 -3.15 -12.82
N ALA A 147 11.37 -3.36 -13.87
CA ALA A 147 10.74 -2.25 -14.61
C ALA A 147 9.74 -1.45 -13.75
N ARG A 148 8.95 -2.12 -12.89
CA ARG A 148 8.07 -1.44 -11.92
C ARG A 148 8.87 -0.57 -10.95
N HIS A 149 9.93 -1.13 -10.37
CA HIS A 149 10.82 -0.43 -9.46
C HIS A 149 11.44 0.81 -10.12
N ASN A 150 12.07 0.62 -11.28
CA ASN A 150 12.78 1.68 -12.01
C ASN A 150 11.85 2.80 -12.45
N ARG A 151 10.57 2.51 -12.74
CA ARG A 151 9.59 3.55 -13.06
C ARG A 151 9.33 4.49 -11.88
N VAL A 152 9.24 3.96 -10.66
CA VAL A 152 9.07 4.77 -9.45
C VAL A 152 10.31 5.61 -9.20
N ALA A 153 11.51 5.02 -9.28
CA ALA A 153 12.78 5.72 -9.11
C ALA A 153 12.94 6.87 -10.13
N ARG A 154 12.72 6.59 -11.42
CA ARG A 154 12.85 7.60 -12.49
C ARG A 154 11.84 8.74 -12.35
N GLU A 155 10.59 8.45 -11.98
CA GLU A 155 9.61 9.52 -11.77
C GLU A 155 10.01 10.37 -10.55
N LEU A 156 10.49 9.76 -9.48
CA LEU A 156 10.98 10.48 -8.31
C LEU A 156 12.17 11.39 -8.69
N ALA A 157 13.16 10.87 -9.43
CA ALA A 157 14.29 11.63 -9.93
C ALA A 157 13.85 12.83 -10.78
N LYS A 158 12.93 12.61 -11.72
CA LYS A 158 12.37 13.65 -12.57
C LYS A 158 11.70 14.77 -11.76
N ARG A 159 10.95 14.43 -10.71
CA ARG A 159 10.27 15.41 -9.87
C ARG A 159 11.25 16.20 -9.00
N LEU A 160 12.27 15.54 -8.46
CA LEU A 160 13.34 16.20 -7.70
C LEU A 160 14.15 17.16 -8.58
N ARG A 161 14.52 16.77 -9.80
CA ARG A 161 15.19 17.67 -10.77
C ARG A 161 14.38 18.93 -11.07
N ARG A 162 13.05 18.81 -11.20
CA ARG A 162 12.14 19.96 -11.37
C ARG A 162 12.10 20.90 -10.16
N LEU A 163 12.47 20.42 -8.97
CA LEU A 163 12.61 21.22 -7.76
C LEU A 163 14.04 21.78 -7.58
N GLY A 164 14.90 21.68 -8.60
CA GLY A 164 16.26 22.20 -8.58
C GLY A 164 17.28 21.29 -7.88
N TYR A 165 16.95 20.03 -7.61
CA TYR A 165 17.95 19.07 -7.12
C TYR A 165 18.84 18.59 -8.26
N THR A 166 20.15 18.49 -8.00
CA THR A 166 21.04 17.65 -8.79
C THR A 166 20.81 16.20 -8.38
N VAL A 167 20.36 15.36 -9.32
CA VAL A 167 20.00 13.96 -9.02
C VAL A 167 20.89 13.01 -9.80
N PHE A 168 21.65 12.20 -9.06
CA PHE A 168 22.42 11.09 -9.58
C PHE A 168 21.59 9.82 -9.47
N GLU A 169 21.37 9.15 -10.61
CA GLU A 169 20.75 7.84 -10.65
C GLU A 169 21.85 6.78 -10.60
N GLU A 170 21.71 5.80 -9.71
CA GLU A 170 22.55 4.61 -9.74
C GLU A 170 24.07 4.90 -9.62
N LEU A 171 24.45 5.96 -8.88
CA LEU A 171 25.85 6.36 -8.64
C LEU A 171 26.61 5.21 -7.97
N ARG A 172 27.72 4.78 -8.58
CA ARG A 172 28.62 3.79 -7.98
C ARG A 172 29.61 4.49 -7.06
N ALA A 173 29.50 4.22 -5.77
CA ALA A 173 30.44 4.69 -4.76
C ALA A 173 31.34 3.52 -4.31
N PRO A 174 32.65 3.54 -4.63
CA PRO A 174 33.58 2.48 -4.24
C PRO A 174 33.71 2.37 -2.72
N THR A 175 33.76 1.14 -2.22
CA THR A 175 34.10 0.83 -0.82
C THR A 175 35.45 0.11 -0.76
N SER A 176 35.90 -0.27 0.43
CA SER A 176 37.17 -0.98 0.61
C SER A 176 37.24 -2.31 -0.14
N THR A 177 36.10 -3.00 -0.26
CA THR A 177 36.01 -4.37 -0.80
C THR A 177 35.13 -4.49 -2.05
N SER A 178 34.33 -3.47 -2.38
CA SER A 178 33.35 -3.53 -3.47
C SER A 178 32.90 -2.11 -3.85
N PHE A 179 31.60 -1.94 -4.15
CA PHE A 179 30.96 -0.65 -4.30
C PHE A 179 29.52 -0.73 -3.78
N ILE A 180 28.98 0.42 -3.38
CA ILE A 180 27.55 0.61 -3.15
C ILE A 180 26.95 1.41 -4.30
N LYS A 181 25.67 1.15 -4.56
CA LYS A 181 24.94 1.74 -5.67
C LYS A 181 23.50 2.00 -5.25
N PRO A 182 23.24 3.12 -4.53
CA PRO A 182 21.86 3.51 -4.22
C PRO A 182 21.11 3.88 -5.49
N ASP A 183 19.78 3.73 -5.48
CA ASP A 183 18.96 4.06 -6.64
C ASP A 183 19.08 5.53 -7.03
N LEU A 184 18.98 6.43 -6.05
CA LEU A 184 19.04 7.88 -6.24
C LEU A 184 19.88 8.56 -5.16
N ILE A 185 20.62 9.59 -5.56
CA ILE A 185 21.20 10.58 -4.67
C ILE A 185 20.77 11.96 -5.15
N ALA A 186 20.00 12.67 -4.32
CA ALA A 186 19.52 14.02 -4.61
C ALA A 186 20.30 15.04 -3.78
N VAL A 187 20.95 15.98 -4.43
CA VAL A 187 21.77 17.02 -3.80
C VAL A 187 21.16 18.40 -4.04
N ARG A 188 21.02 19.19 -2.96
CA ARG A 188 20.65 20.60 -3.01
C ARG A 188 21.24 21.32 -1.80
N GLU A 189 21.73 22.54 -1.97
CA GLU A 189 22.27 23.36 -0.85
C GLU A 189 23.30 22.59 0.00
N ARG A 190 24.26 21.91 -0.64
CA ARG A 190 25.30 21.08 0.00
C ARG A 190 24.76 19.95 0.89
N ARG A 191 23.49 19.57 0.74
CA ARG A 191 22.88 18.42 1.42
C ARG A 191 22.56 17.32 0.41
N ALA A 192 23.12 16.13 0.63
CA ALA A 192 22.77 14.92 -0.12
C ALA A 192 21.71 14.10 0.60
N THR A 193 20.72 13.63 -0.16
CA THR A 193 19.73 12.65 0.30
C THR A 193 19.82 11.40 -0.56
N VAL A 194 20.16 10.27 0.07
CA VAL A 194 20.14 8.94 -0.55
C VAL A 194 18.72 8.40 -0.48
N ILE A 195 18.13 8.07 -1.62
CA ILE A 195 16.76 7.57 -1.73
C ILE A 195 16.79 6.24 -2.47
N ASP A 196 16.66 5.17 -1.69
CA ASP A 196 16.60 3.80 -2.21
C ASP A 196 15.13 3.37 -2.26
N VAL A 197 14.64 3.08 -3.45
CA VAL A 197 13.26 2.67 -3.70
C VAL A 197 13.10 1.20 -3.34
N SER A 198 11.92 0.82 -2.87
CA SER A 198 11.56 -0.60 -2.71
C SER A 198 10.09 -0.83 -2.84
N ILE A 199 9.76 -1.86 -3.62
CA ILE A 199 8.40 -2.38 -3.72
C ILE A 199 8.30 -3.66 -2.92
N VAL A 200 7.55 -3.64 -1.81
CA VAL A 200 7.59 -4.68 -0.78
C VAL A 200 6.27 -5.44 -0.64
N SER A 201 6.32 -6.60 0.02
CA SER A 201 5.12 -7.29 0.53
C SER A 201 4.44 -6.48 1.63
N ASP A 202 3.14 -6.69 1.81
CA ASP A 202 2.38 -6.12 2.91
C ASP A 202 3.03 -6.44 4.27
N GLY A 203 3.03 -5.51 5.21
CA GLY A 203 3.58 -5.67 6.56
C GLY A 203 5.09 -5.49 6.68
N ARG A 204 5.83 -5.33 5.57
CA ARG A 204 7.31 -5.26 5.56
C ARG A 204 7.88 -3.85 5.65
N GLY A 205 7.04 -2.82 5.67
CA GLY A 205 7.48 -1.41 5.58
C GLY A 205 8.51 -1.01 6.65
N VAL A 206 8.24 -1.31 7.92
CA VAL A 206 9.13 -0.98 9.05
C VAL A 206 10.46 -1.74 8.95
N THR A 207 10.39 -3.05 8.69
CA THR A 207 11.59 -3.90 8.58
C THR A 207 12.51 -3.40 7.48
N VAL A 208 11.97 -3.18 6.27
CA VAL A 208 12.76 -2.72 5.11
C VAL A 208 13.29 -1.30 5.30
N TRP A 209 12.53 -0.44 6.00
CA TRP A 209 13.01 0.89 6.37
C TRP A 209 14.25 0.82 7.25
N ASN A 210 14.20 0.01 8.31
CA ASN A 210 15.31 -0.15 9.24
C ASN A 210 16.52 -0.82 8.57
N GLU A 211 16.30 -1.87 7.79
CA GLU A 211 17.36 -2.55 7.02
C GLU A 211 18.09 -1.56 6.09
N LYS A 212 17.35 -0.70 5.36
CA LYS A 212 17.96 0.30 4.46
C LYS A 212 18.66 1.42 5.22
N LYS A 213 18.07 1.91 6.32
CA LYS A 213 18.68 2.92 7.18
C LYS A 213 19.99 2.41 7.78
N GLN A 214 20.00 1.16 8.27
CA GLN A 214 21.19 0.52 8.82
C GLN A 214 22.24 0.31 7.73
N LYS A 215 21.85 -0.22 6.57
CA LYS A 215 22.76 -0.44 5.44
C LYS A 215 23.46 0.87 5.08
N TYR A 216 22.72 1.86 4.60
CA TYR A 216 23.33 3.06 4.05
C TYR A 216 23.85 4.04 5.11
N GLY A 217 23.36 3.95 6.35
CA GLY A 217 23.85 4.76 7.47
C GLY A 217 25.16 4.25 8.10
N ALA A 218 25.73 3.15 7.62
CA ALA A 218 27.07 2.73 8.04
C ALA A 218 28.12 3.75 7.59
N ASP A 219 29.10 4.03 8.46
CA ASP A 219 30.12 5.07 8.22
C ASP A 219 30.90 4.83 6.93
N GLU A 220 31.28 3.58 6.64
CA GLU A 220 31.96 3.21 5.39
C GLU A 220 31.18 3.66 4.15
N PHE A 221 29.86 3.47 4.16
CA PHE A 221 29.00 3.76 3.02
C PHE A 221 28.73 5.24 2.87
N SER A 222 28.57 5.94 4.00
CA SER A 222 28.45 7.39 4.00
C SER A 222 29.71 8.06 3.46
N LEU A 223 30.89 7.60 3.91
CA LEU A 223 32.19 8.08 3.42
C LEU A 223 32.39 7.77 1.93
N ALA A 224 32.04 6.56 1.49
CA ALA A 224 32.11 6.17 0.07
C ALA A 224 31.26 7.10 -0.81
N ILE A 225 30.02 7.39 -0.41
CA ILE A 225 29.14 8.28 -1.17
C ILE A 225 29.68 9.71 -1.19
N ILE A 226 30.11 10.24 -0.05
CA ILE A 226 30.67 11.60 0.02
C ILE A 226 31.92 11.73 -0.85
N SER A 227 32.84 10.75 -0.80
CA SER A 227 34.03 10.72 -1.65
C SER A 227 33.68 10.64 -3.14
N ALA A 228 32.70 9.80 -3.51
CA ALA A 228 32.25 9.68 -4.89
C ALA A 228 31.62 10.99 -5.41
N LEU A 229 30.82 11.67 -4.58
CA LEU A 229 30.24 12.98 -4.92
C LEU A 229 31.33 14.06 -5.06
N ARG A 230 32.31 14.10 -4.16
CA ARG A 230 33.45 15.03 -4.25
C ARG A 230 34.27 14.82 -5.52
N ALA A 231 34.52 13.56 -5.91
CA ALA A 231 35.27 13.22 -7.12
C ALA A 231 34.62 13.75 -8.42
N ILE A 232 33.31 13.98 -8.41
CA ILE A 232 32.57 14.57 -9.54
C ILE A 232 32.24 16.05 -9.32
N GLY A 233 32.94 16.72 -8.40
CA GLY A 233 32.79 18.15 -8.14
C GLY A 233 31.55 18.54 -7.35
N CYS A 234 30.95 17.61 -6.61
CA CYS A 234 29.74 17.83 -5.81
C CYS A 234 30.06 17.72 -4.31
N ASP A 235 30.44 18.84 -3.69
CA ASP A 235 30.69 18.87 -2.24
C ASP A 235 29.39 18.94 -1.44
N VAL A 236 29.35 18.18 -0.36
CA VAL A 236 28.22 18.09 0.56
C VAL A 236 28.70 18.12 2.02
N ASP A 237 27.92 18.79 2.87
CA ASP A 237 28.17 18.90 4.31
C ASP A 237 27.38 17.85 5.09
N PHE A 238 26.22 17.43 4.56
CA PHE A 238 25.32 16.50 5.22
C PHE A 238 24.83 15.42 4.25
N LEU A 239 24.88 14.17 4.70
CA LEU A 239 24.29 13.03 4.02
C LEU A 239 23.14 12.48 4.87
N VAL A 240 21.97 12.31 4.28
CA VAL A 240 20.82 11.68 4.94
C VAL A 240 20.25 10.55 4.10
N HIS A 241 19.79 9.49 4.75
CA HIS A 241 19.16 8.35 4.08
C HIS A 241 17.65 8.42 4.23
N GLN A 242 16.90 8.39 3.15
CA GLN A 242 15.43 8.48 3.16
C GLN A 242 14.84 7.48 2.17
N PRO A 243 14.66 6.20 2.56
CA PRO A 243 14.12 5.17 1.66
C PRO A 243 12.72 5.50 1.15
N MET A 244 12.42 5.13 -0.10
CA MET A 244 11.06 5.22 -0.67
C MET A 244 10.43 3.83 -0.75
N ILE A 245 9.59 3.49 0.23
CA ILE A 245 8.99 2.16 0.35
C ILE A 245 7.51 2.21 0.00
N ILE A 246 7.10 1.36 -0.94
CA ILE A 246 5.71 1.22 -1.38
C ILE A 246 5.38 -0.27 -1.41
N SER A 247 4.22 -0.70 -0.92
CA SER A 247 3.80 -2.10 -1.08
C SER A 247 3.46 -2.42 -2.54
N TYR A 248 3.43 -3.70 -2.93
CA TYR A 248 2.97 -4.08 -4.27
C TYR A 248 1.52 -3.66 -4.56
N ARG A 249 0.72 -3.35 -3.52
CA ARG A 249 -0.64 -2.80 -3.63
C ARG A 249 -0.68 -1.27 -3.80
N GLY A 250 0.47 -0.62 -3.86
CA GLY A 250 0.60 0.83 -3.94
C GLY A 250 0.23 1.53 -2.65
N ILE A 251 0.71 1.02 -1.50
CA ILE A 251 0.59 1.67 -0.20
C ILE A 251 1.95 2.22 0.17
N CYS A 252 2.10 3.55 0.21
CA CYS A 252 3.35 4.18 0.60
C CYS A 252 3.53 4.10 2.12
N PHE A 253 4.74 3.73 2.55
CA PHE A 253 5.10 3.72 3.95
C PHE A 253 5.07 5.17 4.51
N PRO A 254 4.48 5.43 5.69
CA PRO A 254 4.26 6.80 6.17
C PRO A 254 5.56 7.61 6.31
N GLN A 255 6.64 6.98 6.75
CA GLN A 255 7.95 7.61 6.90
C GLN A 255 8.55 7.98 5.54
N SER A 256 8.38 7.12 4.52
CA SER A 256 8.78 7.43 3.15
C SER A 256 8.00 8.64 2.61
N ALA A 257 6.68 8.66 2.81
CA ALA A 257 5.84 9.80 2.41
C ALA A 257 6.28 11.11 3.10
N LYS A 258 6.52 11.08 4.42
CA LYS A 258 7.02 12.23 5.18
C LYS A 258 8.38 12.70 4.65
N ALA A 259 9.28 11.76 4.36
CA ALA A 259 10.61 12.08 3.88
C ALA A 259 10.61 12.76 2.51
N VAL A 260 9.89 12.21 1.53
CA VAL A 260 9.82 12.83 0.20
C VAL A 260 9.09 14.18 0.22
N ILE A 261 8.08 14.35 1.07
CA ILE A 261 7.44 15.66 1.30
C ILE A 261 8.43 16.64 1.93
N GLY A 262 9.27 16.19 2.85
CA GLY A 262 10.35 16.98 3.43
C GLY A 262 11.42 17.44 2.42
N LEU A 263 11.51 16.79 1.25
CA LEU A 263 12.33 17.23 0.11
C LEU A 263 11.60 18.24 -0.80
N GLY A 264 10.43 18.73 -0.38
CA GLY A 264 9.62 19.70 -1.13
C GLY A 264 8.67 19.09 -2.15
N LEU A 265 8.57 17.75 -2.24
CA LEU A 265 7.61 17.12 -3.15
C LEU A 265 6.18 17.24 -2.62
N SER A 266 5.22 17.46 -3.53
CA SER A 266 3.82 17.60 -3.15
C SER A 266 3.19 16.27 -2.70
N LYS A 267 2.15 16.35 -1.88
CA LYS A 267 1.31 15.20 -1.52
C LYS A 267 0.73 14.46 -2.74
N VAL A 268 0.48 15.20 -3.83
CA VAL A 268 0.04 14.64 -5.12
C VAL A 268 1.13 13.76 -5.72
N THR A 269 2.39 14.18 -5.64
CA THR A 269 3.52 13.37 -6.13
C THR A 269 3.59 12.03 -5.40
N VAL A 270 3.40 12.00 -4.08
CA VAL A 270 3.37 10.74 -3.32
C VAL A 270 2.26 9.81 -3.81
N SER A 271 1.06 10.36 -4.04
CA SER A 271 -0.05 9.63 -4.63
C SER A 271 0.27 9.08 -6.02
N ASP A 272 0.89 9.90 -6.88
CA ASP A 272 1.26 9.49 -8.24
C ASP A 272 2.26 8.34 -8.22
N LEU A 273 3.25 8.37 -7.32
CA LEU A 273 4.21 7.27 -7.11
C LEU A 273 3.51 5.98 -6.65
N CYS A 274 2.50 6.08 -5.77
CA CYS A 274 1.68 4.94 -5.37
C CYS A 274 0.92 4.34 -6.56
N LEU A 275 0.31 5.19 -7.38
CA LEU A 275 -0.41 4.76 -8.58
C LEU A 275 0.53 4.14 -9.61
N LEU A 276 1.75 4.66 -9.77
CA LEU A 276 2.78 4.05 -10.62
C LEU A 276 3.17 2.65 -10.14
N ALA A 277 3.28 2.45 -8.82
CA ALA A 277 3.52 1.12 -8.24
C ALA A 277 2.35 0.16 -8.53
N ILE A 278 1.08 0.61 -8.43
CA ILE A 278 -0.11 -0.17 -8.80
C ILE A 278 -0.07 -0.57 -10.27
N VAL A 279 0.13 0.40 -11.17
CA VAL A 279 0.21 0.16 -12.61
C VAL A 279 1.34 -0.82 -12.94
N GLY A 280 2.51 -0.66 -12.29
CA GLY A 280 3.62 -1.57 -12.45
C GLY A 280 3.29 -2.99 -11.96
N SER A 281 2.65 -3.14 -10.80
CA SER A 281 2.21 -4.45 -10.28
C SER A 281 1.20 -5.12 -11.20
N LEU A 282 0.24 -4.37 -11.76
CA LEU A 282 -0.70 -4.91 -12.74
C LEU A 282 0.00 -5.40 -14.01
N ARG A 283 1.03 -4.68 -14.48
CA ARG A 283 1.86 -5.11 -15.61
C ARG A 283 2.67 -6.36 -15.27
N THR A 284 3.27 -6.43 -14.08
CA THR A 284 3.96 -7.64 -13.60
C THR A 284 3.03 -8.85 -13.58
N TYR A 285 1.80 -8.67 -13.09
CA TYR A 285 0.77 -9.71 -13.14
C TYR A 285 0.40 -10.09 -14.58
N ASP A 286 0.19 -9.11 -15.46
CA ASP A 286 -0.14 -9.38 -16.87
C ASP A 286 0.96 -10.15 -17.59
N THR A 287 2.23 -9.81 -17.35
CA THR A 287 3.38 -10.55 -17.87
C THR A 287 3.32 -12.00 -17.42
N PHE A 288 3.11 -12.26 -16.13
CA PHE A 288 2.95 -13.61 -15.62
C PHE A 288 1.80 -14.35 -16.31
N MET A 289 0.62 -13.73 -16.39
CA MET A 289 -0.55 -14.34 -17.01
C MET A 289 -0.32 -14.66 -18.49
N ARG A 290 0.33 -13.79 -19.26
CA ARG A 290 0.62 -14.03 -20.68
C ARG A 290 1.60 -15.18 -20.89
N VAL A 291 2.68 -15.22 -20.10
CA VAL A 291 3.72 -16.25 -20.23
C VAL A 291 3.22 -17.61 -19.76
N THR A 292 2.31 -17.64 -18.79
CA THR A 292 1.82 -18.87 -18.17
C THR A 292 0.43 -19.31 -18.64
N TRP A 293 -0.13 -18.63 -19.64
CA TRP A 293 -1.37 -19.04 -20.26
C TRP A 293 -1.09 -20.30 -21.10
N ARG A 294 -1.53 -21.44 -20.57
CA ARG A 294 -1.65 -22.72 -21.26
C ARG A 294 -3.06 -23.24 -20.96
#